data_AF-A0A926L5E8-F1
#
_entry.id   AF-A0A926L5E8-F1
#
_cell.length_a   1.000
_cell.length_b   1.000
_cell.length_c   1.000
_cell.angle_alpha   90.00
_cell.angle_beta   90.00
_cell.angle_gamma   90.00
#
_symmetry.space_group_name_H-M   'P 1'
#
loop_
_entity.id
_entity.type
_entity.pdbx_description
1 polymer ?
#
loop_
_entity_poly.entity_id
_entity_poly.type
_entity_poly.pdbx_seq_one_letter_code
_entity_poly.pdbx_strand_id
1 'polypeptide(L)'
;MGRYLTSGHPVLDVTELTTDAIGNRFRVPGGSSVLTDGTHAWRADLAHYVNHYSIALPAEFTQFMDKHGYRVPQVTRKKLIDISMDVTRFLGFRADAGSRRRGDT
;
A
#
# COMPACT_ATOMS: atom_id res chain seq x y z
N MET A 1 9.99 7.49 -10.39
CA MET A 1 9.72 7.21 -8.96
C MET A 1 8.28 7.53 -8.55
N GLY A 2 7.88 8.81 -8.45
CA GLY A 2 6.54 9.19 -7.95
C GLY A 2 5.36 8.47 -8.63
N ARG A 3 5.37 8.38 -9.97
CA ARG A 3 4.34 7.65 -10.73
C ARG A 3 4.22 6.17 -10.31
N TYR A 4 5.34 5.50 -10.06
CA TYR A 4 5.35 4.11 -9.60
C TYR A 4 4.64 3.97 -8.26
N LEU A 5 5.01 4.82 -7.29
CA LEU A 5 4.47 4.80 -5.93
C LEU A 5 2.97 5.07 -5.89
N THR A 6 2.44 5.87 -6.83
CA THR A 6 1.00 6.14 -6.96
C THR A 6 0.24 5.13 -7.82
N SER A 7 0.93 4.20 -8.49
CA SER A 7 0.33 3.22 -9.40
C SER A 7 0.28 1.80 -8.84
N GLY A 8 0.59 1.61 -7.55
CA GLY A 8 0.47 0.32 -6.89
C GLY A 8 -0.97 -0.19 -6.85
N HIS A 9 -1.15 -1.50 -6.77
CA HIS A 9 -2.46 -2.12 -6.60
C HIS A 9 -2.95 -1.90 -5.17
N PRO A 10 -4.17 -1.41 -4.94
CA PRO A 10 -4.71 -1.23 -3.60
C PRO A 10 -4.98 -2.60 -2.94
N VAL A 11 -4.56 -2.75 -1.69
CA VAL A 11 -4.78 -3.95 -0.86
C VAL A 11 -5.44 -3.66 0.48
N LEU A 12 -5.49 -2.38 0.87
CA LEU A 12 -6.28 -1.86 1.98
C LEU A 12 -6.68 -0.43 1.65
N ASP A 13 -7.97 -0.13 1.71
CA ASP A 13 -8.50 1.23 1.53
C ASP A 13 -8.96 1.79 2.88
N VAL A 14 -8.49 2.99 3.20
CA VAL A 14 -8.86 3.74 4.40
C VAL A 14 -9.42 5.09 3.99
N THR A 15 -10.58 5.48 4.54
CA THR A 15 -11.33 6.68 4.12
C THR A 15 -11.05 7.92 4.96
N GLU A 16 -9.87 7.98 5.59
CA GLU A 16 -9.45 9.09 6.43
C GLU A 16 -8.78 10.23 5.65
N LEU A 17 -8.42 11.30 6.35
CA LEU A 17 -7.51 12.32 5.84
C LEU A 17 -6.24 12.30 6.67
N THR A 18 -5.12 11.93 6.05
CA THR A 18 -3.81 12.01 6.71
C THR A 18 -3.22 13.40 6.57
N THR A 19 -2.38 13.78 7.53
CA THR A 19 -1.57 14.99 7.49
C THR A 19 -0.11 14.57 7.61
N ASP A 20 0.77 15.21 6.83
CA ASP A 20 2.21 15.01 6.89
C ASP A 20 2.73 15.05 8.34
N ALA A 21 3.33 13.94 8.77
CA ALA A 21 3.81 13.75 10.13
C ALA A 21 5.14 14.46 10.44
N ILE A 22 5.88 14.90 9.41
CA ILE A 22 7.21 15.52 9.59
C ILE A 22 7.06 17.03 9.76
N GLY A 23 6.35 17.70 8.85
CA GLY A 23 6.32 19.16 8.82
C GLY A 23 4.96 19.77 8.54
N ASN A 24 3.88 18.98 8.57
CA ASN A 24 2.53 19.44 8.26
C ASN A 24 2.42 20.15 6.89
N ARG A 25 3.12 19.62 5.87
CA ARG A 25 3.28 20.27 4.55
C ARG A 25 2.23 19.88 3.53
N PHE A 26 1.61 18.71 3.69
CA PHE A 26 0.59 18.20 2.79
C PHE A 26 -0.44 17.37 3.55
N ARG A 27 -1.61 17.17 2.91
CA ARG A 27 -2.70 16.33 3.42
C ARG A 27 -3.13 15.38 2.31
N VAL A 28 -3.35 14.11 2.64
CA VAL A 28 -3.65 13.07 1.65
C VAL A 28 -4.91 12.32 2.07
N PRO A 29 -6.01 12.43 1.29
CA PRO A 29 -7.18 11.59 1.45
C PRO A 29 -6.79 10.12 1.26
N GLY A 30 -7.14 9.27 2.23
CA GLY A 30 -6.76 7.87 2.28
C GLY A 30 -5.25 7.63 2.34
N GLY A 31 -4.47 8.54 2.92
CA GLY A 31 -3.01 8.38 2.96
C GLY A 31 -2.52 7.11 3.69
N SER A 32 -3.31 6.57 4.62
CA SER A 32 -3.02 5.29 5.28
C SER A 32 -3.49 4.05 4.50
N SER A 33 -4.14 4.22 3.34
CA SER A 33 -4.38 3.12 2.42
C SER A 33 -3.05 2.46 2.03
N VAL A 34 -3.07 1.16 1.75
CA VAL A 34 -1.88 0.38 1.43
C VAL A 34 -1.93 -0.06 -0.02
N LEU A 35 -0.83 0.20 -0.73
CA LEU A 35 -0.58 -0.18 -2.11
C LEU A 35 0.50 -1.27 -2.19
N THR A 36 0.52 -2.05 -3.27
CA THR A 36 1.55 -3.05 -3.53
C THR A 36 1.94 -3.16 -5.01
N ASP A 37 3.18 -3.56 -5.28
CA ASP A 37 3.67 -4.02 -6.58
C ASP A 37 3.67 -5.55 -6.70
N GLY A 38 3.16 -6.27 -5.70
CA GLY A 38 3.20 -7.73 -5.57
C GLY A 38 4.39 -8.27 -4.77
N THR A 39 5.38 -7.43 -4.46
CA THR A 39 6.59 -7.76 -3.67
C THR A 39 6.70 -6.89 -2.43
N HIS A 40 6.53 -5.58 -2.57
CA HIS A 40 6.57 -4.59 -1.50
C HIS A 40 5.17 -4.05 -1.24
N ALA A 41 4.91 -3.65 0.01
CA ALA A 41 3.69 -2.94 0.40
C ALA A 41 4.08 -1.59 1.03
N TRP A 42 3.34 -0.54 0.72
CA TRP A 42 3.62 0.81 1.22
C TRP A 42 2.34 1.63 1.36
N ARG A 43 2.40 2.71 2.13
CA ARG A 43 1.28 3.66 2.28
C ARG A 43 1.08 4.50 1.03
N ALA A 44 -0.16 4.80 0.70
CA ALA A 44 -0.54 5.61 -0.46
C ALA A 44 0.10 7.01 -0.44
N ASP A 45 0.33 7.58 0.75
CA ASP A 45 0.96 8.90 0.89
C ASP A 45 2.50 8.90 0.76
N LEU A 46 3.17 7.74 0.64
CA LEU A 46 4.64 7.65 0.52
C LEU A 46 5.18 8.50 -0.64
N ALA A 47 4.45 8.58 -1.76
CA ALA A 47 4.85 9.40 -2.90
C ALA A 47 5.02 10.89 -2.54
N HIS A 48 4.19 11.40 -1.62
CA HIS A 48 4.27 12.79 -1.17
C HIS A 48 5.52 13.01 -0.31
N TYR A 49 5.85 12.07 0.57
CA TYR A 49 7.07 12.12 1.38
C TYR A 49 8.33 12.05 0.51
N VAL A 50 8.39 11.14 -0.46
CA VAL A 50 9.54 11.03 -1.38
C VAL A 50 9.70 12.31 -2.19
N ASN A 51 8.60 12.88 -2.71
CA ASN A 51 8.66 14.09 -3.52
C ASN A 51 9.02 15.35 -2.71
N HIS A 52 8.54 15.45 -1.47
CA HIS A 52 8.73 16.65 -0.65
C HIS A 52 10.04 16.62 0.14
N TYR A 53 10.40 15.47 0.69
CA TYR A 53 11.54 15.31 1.60
C TYR A 53 12.72 14.53 1.00
N SER A 54 12.60 14.01 -0.22
CA SER A 54 13.63 13.14 -0.82
C SER A 54 14.01 11.95 0.06
N ILE A 55 13.02 11.37 0.75
CA ILE A 55 13.25 10.22 1.64
C ILE A 55 13.80 9.06 0.80
N ALA A 56 14.93 8.51 1.26
CA ALA A 56 15.53 7.33 0.65
C ALA A 56 14.61 6.12 0.83
N LEU A 57 14.41 5.36 -0.25
CA LEU A 57 13.70 4.09 -0.20
C LEU A 57 14.70 2.94 0.04
N PRO A 58 14.25 1.81 0.63
CA PRO A 58 15.08 0.62 0.76
C PRO A 58 15.67 0.17 -0.58
N ALA A 59 16.92 -0.32 -0.55
CA ALA A 59 17.67 -0.61 -1.76
C ALA A 59 16.98 -1.69 -2.62
N GLU A 60 16.50 -2.75 -1.98
CA GLU A 60 15.73 -3.83 -2.59
C GLU A 60 14.46 -3.32 -3.29
N PHE A 61 13.80 -2.30 -2.71
CA PHE A 61 12.61 -1.71 -3.31
C PHE A 61 12.97 -0.95 -4.58
N THR A 62 14.01 -0.11 -4.52
CA THR A 62 14.47 0.65 -5.70
C THR A 62 15.00 -0.25 -6.81
N GLN A 63 15.72 -1.32 -6.48
CA GLN A 63 16.20 -2.32 -7.43
C GLN A 63 15.04 -3.05 -8.11
N PHE A 64 13.98 -3.38 -7.35
CA PHE A 64 12.78 -3.99 -7.91
C PHE A 64 12.08 -3.05 -8.89
N MET A 65 11.97 -1.76 -8.56
CA MET A 65 11.41 -0.75 -9.47
C MET A 65 12.22 -0.64 -10.76
N ASP A 66 13.54 -0.55 -10.64
CA ASP A 66 14.45 -0.42 -11.78
C ASP A 66 14.36 -1.64 -12.72
N LYS A 67 14.36 -2.86 -12.14
CA LYS A 67 14.17 -4.12 -12.88
C LYS A 67 12.86 -4.15 -13.69
N HIS A 68 11.83 -3.43 -13.25
CA HIS A 68 10.54 -3.33 -13.94
C HIS A 68 10.35 -2.01 -14.69
N GLY A 69 11.43 -1.26 -14.94
CA GLY A 69 11.41 -0.01 -15.70
C GLY A 69 10.51 1.05 -15.06
N TYR A 70 10.45 1.10 -13.73
CA TYR A 70 9.57 1.97 -12.96
C TYR A 70 8.09 1.85 -13.37
N ARG A 71 7.65 0.63 -13.72
CA ARG A 71 6.23 0.30 -13.92
C ARG A 71 5.81 -0.80 -12.95
N VAL A 72 4.69 -0.61 -12.29
CA VAL A 72 4.11 -1.62 -11.41
C VAL A 72 3.69 -2.84 -12.27
N PRO A 73 4.20 -4.05 -11.98
CA PRO A 73 3.85 -5.24 -12.75
C PRO A 73 2.39 -5.63 -12.51
N GLN A 74 1.85 -6.45 -13.41
CA GLN A 74 0.55 -7.07 -13.20
C GLN A 74 0.66 -8.12 -12.09
N VAL A 75 -0.29 -8.09 -11.16
CA VAL A 75 -0.34 -9.02 -10.02
C VAL A 75 -1.64 -9.81 -10.10
N THR A 76 -1.57 -11.11 -9.87
CA THR A 76 -2.77 -11.95 -9.93
C THR A 76 -3.72 -11.62 -8.78
N ARG A 77 -5.03 -11.75 -9.04
CA ARG A 77 -6.05 -11.51 -8.00
C ARG A 77 -5.81 -12.35 -6.74
N LYS A 78 -5.42 -13.62 -6.90
CA LYS A 78 -5.09 -14.50 -5.77
C LYS A 78 -3.97 -13.89 -4.91
N LYS A 79 -2.88 -13.46 -5.54
CA LYS A 79 -1.75 -12.84 -4.84
C LYS A 79 -2.15 -11.54 -4.13
N LEU A 80 -2.99 -10.71 -4.75
CA LEU A 80 -3.51 -9.49 -4.12
C LEU A 80 -4.35 -9.78 -2.88
N ILE A 81 -5.19 -10.82 -2.92
CA ILE A 81 -5.95 -11.28 -1.75
C ILE A 81 -5.00 -11.75 -0.63
N ASP A 82 -4.02 -12.57 -0.99
CA ASP A 82 -3.03 -13.09 -0.02
C ASP A 82 -2.28 -11.91 0.66
N ILE A 83 -1.80 -10.93 -0.12
CA ILE A 83 -1.14 -9.72 0.41
C ILE A 83 -2.09 -8.89 1.27
N SER A 84 -3.35 -8.70 0.86
CA SER A 84 -4.34 -7.95 1.65
C SER A 84 -4.57 -8.58 3.02
N MET A 85 -4.65 -9.91 3.09
CA MET A 85 -4.77 -10.64 4.35
C MET A 85 -3.53 -10.49 5.24
N ASP A 86 -2.34 -10.54 4.64
CA ASP A 86 -1.07 -10.37 5.35
C ASP A 86 -0.94 -8.93 5.90
N VAL A 87 -1.26 -7.91 5.09
CA VAL A 87 -1.26 -6.50 5.49
C VAL A 87 -2.24 -6.26 6.64
N THR A 88 -3.47 -6.75 6.51
CA THR A 88 -4.52 -6.61 7.54
C THR A 88 -4.03 -7.20 8.87
N ARG A 89 -3.44 -8.40 8.82
CA ARG A 89 -2.87 -9.08 9.99
C ARG A 89 -1.69 -8.31 10.59
N PHE A 90 -0.75 -7.88 9.76
CA PHE A 90 0.46 -7.16 10.19
C PHE A 90 0.13 -5.84 10.89
N LEU A 91 -0.87 -5.11 10.37
CA LEU A 91 -1.34 -3.85 10.95
C LEU A 91 -2.23 -4.05 12.19
N GLY A 92 -2.54 -5.29 12.56
CA GLY A 92 -3.39 -5.59 13.71
C GLY A 92 -4.89 -5.32 13.48
N PHE A 93 -5.31 -5.08 12.24
CA PHE A 93 -6.72 -5.03 11.90
C PHE A 93 -7.29 -6.45 12.05
N ARG A 94 -8.36 -6.58 12.85
CA ARG A 94 -9.12 -7.83 12.88
C ARG A 94 -10.02 -7.81 11.66
N ALA A 95 -9.75 -8.70 10.71
CA ALA A 95 -10.76 -9.05 9.74
C ALA A 95 -11.89 -9.73 10.52
N ASP A 96 -12.92 -8.98 10.88
CA ASP A 96 -14.15 -9.62 11.32
C ASP A 96 -14.57 -10.55 10.20
N ALA A 97 -14.80 -11.82 10.55
CA ALA A 97 -15.33 -12.80 9.63
C ALA A 97 -16.76 -12.37 9.27
N GLY A 98 -16.89 -11.39 8.37
CA GLY A 98 -18.16 -10.83 7.96
C GLY A 98 -19.07 -11.94 7.44
N SER A 99 -20.27 -12.03 8.01
CA SER A 99 -21.46 -12.79 7.56
C SER A 99 -21.20 -14.05 6.73
N ARG A 100 -20.25 -14.89 7.12
CA ARG A 100 -20.25 -16.29 6.67
C ARG A 100 -21.34 -16.94 7.48
N ARG A 101 -22.56 -17.08 6.91
CA ARG A 101 -23.56 -17.97 7.48
C ARG A 101 -22.84 -19.29 7.78
N ARG A 102 -22.72 -19.64 9.06
CA ARG A 102 -22.50 -21.04 9.43
C ARG A 102 -23.65 -21.78 8.77
N GLY A 103 -23.33 -22.70 7.86
CA GLY A 103 -24.35 -23.61 7.36
C GLY A 103 -24.94 -24.33 8.56
N ASP A 104 -26.23 -24.16 8.77
CA ASP A 104 -27.01 -25.05 9.62
C ASP A 104 -26.82 -26.47 9.06
N THR A 105 -26.41 -27.37 9.95
CA THR A 105 -26.49 -28.83 9.74
C THR A 105 -27.63 -29.33 10.59
#